data_AF-A0A9C9X4S8-F1
#
_entry.id   AF-A0A9C9X4S8-F1
#
_cell.length_a   1.000
_cell.length_b   1.000
_cell.length_c   1.000
_cell.angle_alpha   90.00
_cell.angle_beta   90.00
_cell.angle_gamma   90.00
#
_symmetry.space_group_name_H-M   'P 1'
#
loop_
_entity.id
_entity.type
_entity.pdbx_description
1 polymer ?
#
loop_
_entity_poly.entity_id
_entity_poly.type
_entity_poly.pdbx_seq_one_letter_code
_entity_poly.pdbx_strand_id
1 'polypeptide(L)'
;MINYDDHFKSVVLGALFHDIGKFYQRADKNVSYKSSELLGYDTRKNIDLICPNPSKGYTHKHALWTFDFFQKQKNHFRAIFLNEDKLGEDNLTNLASYHHKPSTQLQTLIQQADWLSSGMDRTDVDEESLQSETGKYNFRFTRLRPIF
;
A
#
# COMPACT_ATOMS: atom_id res chain seq x y z
N MET A 1 14.93 0.57 25.55
CA MET A 1 13.53 0.10 25.63
C MET A 1 12.77 0.68 24.45
N ILE A 2 12.04 -0.16 23.72
CA ILE A 2 11.05 0.29 22.74
C ILE A 2 9.87 0.81 23.56
N ASN A 3 9.43 2.06 23.32
CA ASN A 3 8.25 2.58 23.98
C ASN A 3 7.02 1.98 23.30
N TYR A 4 6.02 1.54 24.06
CA TYR A 4 4.76 1.01 23.51
C TYR A 4 4.10 2.02 22.53
N ASP A 5 4.33 3.30 22.81
CA ASP A 5 3.97 4.45 21.99
C ASP A 5 4.52 4.39 20.54
N ASP A 6 5.69 3.79 20.32
CA ASP A 6 6.35 3.75 19.00
C ASP A 6 5.65 2.76 18.06
N HIS A 7 5.26 1.58 18.56
CA HIS A 7 4.48 0.62 17.79
C HIS A 7 3.08 1.16 17.49
N PHE A 8 2.42 1.76 18.48
CA PHE A 8 1.10 2.34 18.29
C PHE A 8 1.10 3.41 17.20
N LYS A 9 2.03 4.38 17.26
CA LYS A 9 2.18 5.42 16.23
C LYS A 9 2.47 4.82 14.85
N SER A 10 3.33 3.81 14.78
CA SER A 10 3.68 3.15 13.51
C SER A 10 2.49 2.41 12.90
N VAL A 11 1.64 1.78 13.71
CA VAL A 11 0.40 1.16 13.26
C VAL A 11 -0.58 2.21 12.73
N VAL A 12 -0.82 3.28 13.49
CA VAL A 12 -1.73 4.37 13.08
C VAL A 12 -1.33 4.95 11.73
N LEU A 13 -0.03 5.24 11.55
CA LEU A 13 0.46 5.83 10.31
C LEU A 13 0.60 4.82 9.18
N GLY A 14 0.98 3.58 9.50
CA GLY A 14 0.97 2.48 8.55
C GLY A 14 -0.41 2.30 7.95
N ALA A 15 -1.45 2.31 8.80
CA ALA A 15 -2.84 2.27 8.36
C ALA A 15 -3.24 3.51 7.55
N LEU A 16 -2.82 4.71 7.95
CA LEU A 16 -3.11 5.94 7.19
C LEU A 16 -2.49 5.94 5.79
N PHE A 17 -1.26 5.43 5.66
CA PHE A 17 -0.48 5.48 4.42
C PHE A 17 -0.48 4.20 3.60
N HIS A 18 -1.19 3.15 4.02
CA HIS A 18 -1.11 1.83 3.38
C HIS A 18 -1.33 1.90 1.85
N ASP A 19 -2.26 2.75 1.42
CA ASP A 19 -2.67 2.94 0.03
C ASP A 19 -2.04 4.15 -0.68
N ILE A 20 -1.07 4.86 -0.08
CA ILE A 20 -0.44 6.03 -0.71
C ILE A 20 0.18 5.71 -2.08
N GLY A 21 0.63 4.46 -2.25
CA GLY A 21 1.12 3.92 -3.50
C GLY A 21 0.12 3.96 -4.65
N LYS A 22 -1.20 4.04 -4.41
CA LYS A 22 -2.20 4.21 -5.47
C LYS A 22 -1.99 5.53 -6.23
N PHE A 23 -1.76 6.63 -5.52
CA PHE A 23 -1.48 7.94 -6.13
C PHE A 23 -0.17 7.90 -6.91
N TYR A 24 0.85 7.33 -6.29
CA TYR A 24 2.18 7.26 -6.89
C TYR A 24 2.21 6.35 -8.14
N GLN A 25 1.55 5.20 -8.09
CA GLN A 25 1.40 4.31 -9.25
C GLN A 25 0.62 4.97 -10.40
N ARG A 26 -0.42 5.76 -10.08
CA ARG A 26 -1.18 6.51 -11.11
C ARG A 26 -0.34 7.55 -11.83
N ALA A 27 0.61 8.17 -11.13
CA ALA A 27 1.56 9.12 -11.71
C ALA A 27 2.60 8.44 -12.61
N ASP A 28 2.81 7.12 -12.48
CA ASP A 28 3.71 6.37 -13.34
C ASP A 28 3.11 6.19 -14.73
N LYS A 29 3.80 6.70 -15.76
CA LYS A 29 3.40 6.54 -17.17
C LYS A 29 3.31 5.07 -17.56
N ASN A 30 4.15 4.21 -16.98
CA ASN A 30 4.17 2.78 -17.19
C ASN A 30 3.58 2.05 -15.97
N VAL A 31 2.32 1.60 -16.08
CA VAL A 31 1.60 0.90 -14.98
C VAL A 31 2.29 -0.40 -14.55
N SER A 32 3.02 -1.03 -15.47
CA SER A 32 3.74 -2.28 -15.18
C SER A 32 4.94 -2.00 -14.29
N TYR A 33 4.99 -2.63 -13.12
CA TYR A 33 6.14 -2.53 -12.22
C TYR A 33 7.46 -2.90 -12.91
N LYS A 34 7.44 -3.78 -13.92
CA LYS A 34 8.64 -4.21 -14.67
C LYS A 34 9.24 -3.09 -15.52
N SER A 35 8.41 -2.19 -16.03
CA SER A 35 8.80 -1.10 -16.94
C SER A 35 8.52 0.28 -16.34
N SER A 36 8.25 0.34 -15.04
CA SER A 36 8.01 1.55 -14.27
C SER A 36 9.23 2.47 -14.36
N GLU A 37 9.00 3.74 -14.68
CA GLU A 37 10.03 4.78 -14.70
C GLU A 37 10.24 5.39 -13.31
N LEU A 38 9.26 5.24 -12.41
CA LEU A 38 9.30 5.83 -11.08
C LEU A 38 9.88 4.88 -10.03
N LEU A 39 9.57 3.58 -10.08
CA LEU A 39 10.06 2.61 -9.09
C LEU A 39 11.58 2.45 -9.14
N GLY A 40 12.20 2.43 -7.96
CA GLY A 40 13.60 2.06 -7.81
C GLY A 40 13.88 0.63 -8.28
N TYR A 41 15.09 0.40 -8.81
CA TYR A 41 15.49 -0.92 -9.28
C TYR A 41 15.45 -1.98 -8.18
N ASP A 42 15.94 -1.67 -6.99
CA ASP A 42 15.93 -2.60 -5.86
C ASP A 42 14.52 -2.81 -5.30
N THR A 43 13.66 -1.79 -5.33
CA THR A 43 12.26 -1.93 -4.91
C THR A 43 11.56 -3.02 -5.72
N ARG A 44 11.75 -3.04 -7.04
CA ARG A 44 11.12 -4.03 -7.94
C ARG A 44 11.42 -5.49 -7.59
N LYS A 45 12.55 -5.77 -6.94
CA LYS A 45 12.93 -7.12 -6.49
C LYS A 45 12.09 -7.61 -5.30
N ASN A 46 11.41 -6.71 -4.60
CA ASN A 46 10.59 -7.03 -3.43
C ASN A 46 9.12 -7.36 -3.79
N ILE A 47 8.76 -7.41 -5.08
CA ILE A 47 7.39 -7.72 -5.53
C ILE A 47 6.86 -9.02 -4.90
N ASP A 48 7.70 -10.04 -4.77
CA ASP A 48 7.33 -11.36 -4.21
C ASP A 48 7.03 -11.30 -2.72
N LEU A 49 7.67 -10.39 -2.00
CA LEU A 49 7.48 -10.22 -0.56
C LEU A 49 6.23 -9.40 -0.26
N ILE A 50 5.96 -8.39 -1.08
CA ILE A 50 4.95 -7.37 -0.82
C ILE A 50 3.60 -7.71 -1.46
N CYS A 51 3.62 -8.27 -2.67
CA CYS A 51 2.41 -8.48 -3.46
C CYS A 51 2.01 -9.96 -3.48
N PRO A 52 0.72 -10.29 -3.27
CA PRO A 52 0.22 -11.64 -3.52
C PRO A 52 0.44 -12.05 -4.97
N ASN A 53 0.79 -13.32 -5.19
CA ASN A 53 0.97 -13.90 -6.52
C ASN A 53 0.02 -15.08 -6.73
N PRO A 54 -1.26 -14.83 -7.02
CA PRO A 54 -2.16 -15.89 -7.48
C PRO A 54 -1.66 -16.45 -8.82
N SER A 55 -2.24 -17.56 -9.29
CA SER A 55 -1.83 -18.28 -10.50
C SER A 55 -1.73 -17.40 -11.78
N LYS A 56 -2.34 -16.21 -11.78
CA LYS A 56 -2.38 -15.26 -12.91
C LYS A 56 -1.39 -14.08 -12.76
N GLY A 57 -0.47 -14.13 -11.80
CA GLY A 57 0.54 -13.09 -11.55
C GLY A 57 0.18 -12.14 -10.40
N TYR A 58 1.13 -11.26 -10.05
CA TYR A 58 1.00 -10.38 -8.89
C TYR A 58 -0.22 -9.44 -8.94
N THR A 59 -0.90 -9.30 -7.81
CA THR A 59 -2.01 -8.36 -7.59
C THR A 59 -1.64 -7.27 -6.58
N HIS A 60 -2.50 -6.27 -6.40
CA HIS A 60 -2.32 -5.17 -5.43
C HIS A 60 -0.96 -4.45 -5.53
N LYS A 61 -0.48 -4.28 -6.77
CA LYS A 61 0.87 -3.79 -7.06
C LYS A 61 1.15 -2.41 -6.49
N HIS A 62 0.12 -1.61 -6.19
CA HIS A 62 0.29 -0.29 -5.57
C HIS A 62 1.04 -0.38 -4.23
N ALA A 63 0.95 -1.50 -3.51
CA ALA A 63 1.71 -1.75 -2.30
C ALA A 63 3.24 -1.68 -2.52
N LEU A 64 3.71 -2.06 -3.73
CA LEU A 64 5.11 -1.91 -4.11
C LEU A 64 5.50 -0.42 -4.27
N TRP A 65 4.60 0.43 -4.76
CA TRP A 65 4.80 1.88 -4.80
C TRP A 65 4.72 2.50 -3.40
N THR A 66 3.88 1.99 -2.49
CA THR A 66 3.90 2.39 -1.07
C THR A 66 5.28 2.13 -0.47
N PHE A 67 5.86 0.95 -0.70
CA PHE A 67 7.20 0.63 -0.24
C PHE A 67 8.26 1.58 -0.82
N ASP A 68 8.22 1.80 -2.15
CA ASP A 68 9.15 2.72 -2.83
C ASP A 68 9.05 4.15 -2.31
N PHE A 69 7.83 4.62 -2.00
CA PHE A 69 7.59 5.93 -1.42
C PHE A 69 8.34 6.10 -0.09
N PHE A 70 8.19 5.15 0.83
CA PHE A 70 8.90 5.22 2.11
C PHE A 70 10.41 5.10 1.95
N GLN A 71 10.89 4.26 1.04
CA GLN A 71 12.33 4.15 0.74
C GLN A 71 12.91 5.49 0.25
N LYS A 72 12.19 6.21 -0.62
CA LYS A 72 12.59 7.53 -1.12
C LYS A 72 12.48 8.63 -0.08
N GLN A 73 11.50 8.54 0.81
CA GLN A 73 11.24 9.52 1.86
C GLN A 73 11.89 9.17 3.20
N LYS A 74 12.74 8.14 3.24
CA LYS A 74 13.31 7.58 4.48
C LYS A 74 13.90 8.65 5.40
N ASN A 75 14.59 9.66 4.85
CA ASN A 75 15.17 10.73 5.64
C ASN A 75 14.12 11.64 6.32
N HIS A 76 13.00 11.92 5.65
CA HIS A 76 11.89 12.69 6.23
C HIS A 76 11.21 11.90 7.35
N PHE A 77 11.00 10.60 7.14
CA PHE A 77 10.36 9.75 8.13
C PHE A 77 11.27 9.45 9.32
N ARG A 78 12.58 9.24 9.14
CA ARG A 78 13.53 9.03 10.26
C ARG A 78 13.57 10.16 11.28
N ALA A 79 13.32 11.41 10.84
CA ALA A 79 13.27 12.57 11.73
C ALA A 79 12.02 12.59 12.62
N ILE A 80 10.94 11.94 12.17
CA ILE A 80 9.63 11.91 12.86
C ILE A 80 9.49 10.62 13.69
N PHE A 81 10.07 9.51 13.20
CA PHE A 81 9.99 8.17 13.79
C PHE A 81 11.33 7.76 14.38
N LEU A 82 11.63 8.29 15.57
CA LEU A 82 12.79 7.86 16.33
C LEU A 82 12.66 6.37 16.67
N ASN A 83 13.72 5.60 16.39
CA ASN A 83 13.82 4.15 16.65
C ASN A 83 13.12 3.19 15.67
N GLU A 84 12.83 3.58 14.43
CA GLU A 84 12.34 2.64 13.39
C GLU A 84 13.14 1.33 13.33
N ASP A 85 14.48 1.44 13.44
CA ASP A 85 15.40 0.30 13.39
C ASP A 85 15.18 -0.71 14.55
N LYS A 86 14.50 -0.31 15.63
CA LYS A 86 14.16 -1.19 16.77
C LYS A 86 12.82 -1.91 16.61
N LEU A 87 11.98 -1.49 15.66
CA LEU A 87 10.64 -2.06 15.46
C LEU A 87 10.65 -3.37 14.65
N GLY A 88 11.81 -3.75 14.09
CA GLY A 88 11.98 -5.01 13.36
C GLY A 88 11.07 -5.07 12.13
N GLU A 89 10.30 -6.16 12.00
CA GLU A 89 9.37 -6.36 10.88
C GLU A 89 8.19 -5.38 10.89
N ASP A 90 7.85 -4.79 12.04
CA ASP A 90 6.74 -3.86 12.22
C ASP A 90 7.20 -2.39 12.23
N ASN A 91 8.22 -2.07 11.45
CA ASN A 91 8.54 -0.68 11.13
C ASN A 91 7.44 -0.08 10.22
N LEU A 92 7.39 1.25 10.16
CA LEU A 92 6.36 1.99 9.43
C LEU A 92 6.29 1.60 7.94
N THR A 93 7.45 1.46 7.29
CA THR A 93 7.53 1.08 5.87
C THR A 93 6.84 -0.26 5.61
N ASN A 94 7.11 -1.26 6.44
CA ASN A 94 6.53 -2.59 6.31
C ASN A 94 5.05 -2.60 6.67
N LEU A 95 4.65 -1.95 7.78
CA LEU A 95 3.25 -1.84 8.18
C LEU A 95 2.37 -1.23 7.08
N ALA A 96 2.87 -0.19 6.41
CA ALA A 96 2.15 0.40 5.28
C ALA A 96 2.14 -0.50 4.04
N SER A 97 3.22 -1.23 3.75
CA SER A 97 3.38 -1.92 2.46
C SER A 97 2.84 -3.36 2.46
N TYR A 98 2.77 -4.04 3.61
CA TYR A 98 2.47 -5.47 3.69
C TYR A 98 0.97 -5.77 3.93
N HIS A 99 0.08 -4.78 3.85
CA HIS A 99 -1.36 -4.94 4.10
C HIS A 99 -2.08 -5.88 3.11
N HIS A 100 -1.47 -6.27 1.97
CA HIS A 100 -1.99 -7.33 1.09
C HIS A 100 -1.35 -8.70 1.30
N LYS A 101 -0.18 -8.77 1.95
CA LYS A 101 0.56 -10.00 2.21
C LYS A 101 1.28 -9.92 3.58
N PRO A 102 0.53 -9.88 4.70
CA PRO A 102 1.10 -9.67 6.02
C PRO A 102 1.91 -10.89 6.50
N SER A 103 3.00 -10.63 7.22
CA SER A 103 3.81 -11.63 7.95
C SER A 103 3.65 -11.55 9.46
N THR A 104 3.16 -10.43 9.99
CA THR A 104 3.01 -10.20 11.43
C THR A 104 1.54 -9.94 11.83
N GLN A 105 1.27 -9.97 13.14
CA GLN A 105 -0.05 -9.64 13.68
C GLN A 105 -0.43 -8.16 13.47
N LEU A 106 0.53 -7.23 13.57
CA LEU A 106 0.26 -5.80 13.36
C LEU A 106 -0.01 -5.47 11.89
N GLN A 107 0.70 -6.11 10.96
CA GLN A 107 0.38 -6.00 9.53
C GLN A 107 -0.99 -6.61 9.22
N THR A 108 -1.31 -7.74 9.85
CA THR A 108 -2.63 -8.39 9.74
C THR A 108 -3.75 -7.50 10.28
N LEU A 109 -3.50 -6.74 11.36
CA LEU A 109 -4.45 -5.77 11.89
C LEU A 109 -4.79 -4.69 10.86
N ILE A 110 -3.78 -4.15 10.18
CA ILE A 110 -3.98 -3.14 9.12
C ILE A 110 -4.76 -3.74 7.94
N GLN A 111 -4.44 -4.97 7.53
CA GLN A 111 -5.18 -5.68 6.48
C GLN A 111 -6.67 -5.83 6.82
N GLN A 112 -6.98 -6.27 8.05
CA GLN A 112 -8.37 -6.43 8.48
C GLN A 112 -9.11 -5.09 8.54
N ALA A 113 -8.43 -4.02 9.01
CA ALA A 113 -9.01 -2.68 9.01
C ALA A 113 -9.31 -2.16 7.59
N ASP A 114 -8.42 -2.39 6.63
CA ASP A 114 -8.66 -2.09 5.20
C ASP A 114 -9.87 -2.86 4.66
N TRP A 115 -9.97 -4.16 4.94
CA TRP A 115 -11.12 -4.97 4.51
C TRP A 115 -12.44 -4.52 5.13
N LEU A 116 -12.45 -4.20 6.43
CA LEU A 116 -13.65 -3.74 7.13
C LEU A 116 -14.12 -2.38 6.60
N SER A 117 -13.20 -1.42 6.44
CA SER A 117 -13.53 -0.10 5.89
C SER A 117 -14.03 -0.20 4.45
N SER A 118 -13.35 -0.97 3.60
CA SER A 118 -13.76 -1.23 2.22
C SER A 118 -15.10 -1.96 2.09
N GLY A 119 -15.51 -2.72 3.11
CA GLY A 119 -16.80 -3.41 3.17
C GLY A 119 -17.94 -2.49 3.60
N MET A 120 -17.68 -1.59 4.55
CA MET A 120 -18.66 -0.61 5.04
C MET A 120 -19.02 0.44 3.97
N ASP A 121 -18.07 0.82 3.12
CA ASP A 121 -18.26 1.84 2.09
C ASP A 121 -18.96 1.32 0.82
N ARG A 122 -19.20 0.00 0.73
CA ARG A 122 -20.00 -0.58 -0.35
C ARG A 122 -21.48 -0.39 -0.05
N THR A 123 -21.98 0.82 -0.29
CA THR A 123 -23.41 1.00 -0.56
C THR A 123 -23.71 0.46 -1.96
N ASP A 124 -24.83 -0.26 -2.13
CA ASP A 124 -25.36 -0.84 -3.38
C ASP A 124 -25.72 0.24 -4.44
N VAL A 125 -24.77 1.11 -4.78
CA VAL A 125 -24.99 2.24 -5.68
C VAL A 125 -24.23 2.01 -6.98
N ASP A 126 -25.05 1.60 -7.95
CA ASP A 126 -24.91 1.64 -9.41
C ASP A 126 -24.02 0.58 -10.08
N GLU A 127 -24.51 -0.67 -10.07
CA GLU A 127 -24.19 -1.68 -11.10
C GLU A 127 -24.45 -1.17 -12.53
N GLU A 128 -25.29 -0.14 -12.70
CA GLU A 128 -25.63 0.46 -14.00
C GLU A 128 -24.52 1.39 -14.56
N SER A 129 -23.58 1.85 -13.72
CA SER A 129 -22.48 2.75 -14.14
C SER A 129 -21.21 2.03 -14.61
N LEU A 130 -21.14 0.70 -14.47
CA LEU A 130 -19.95 -0.11 -14.78
C LEU A 130 -19.98 -0.76 -16.17
N GLN A 131 -21.04 -0.55 -16.96
CA GLN A 131 -21.14 -1.12 -18.31
C GLN A 131 -20.37 -0.35 -19.39
N SER A 132 -19.78 0.82 -19.10
CA SER A 132 -18.95 1.53 -20.08
C SER A 132 -17.45 1.35 -19.80
N GLU A 133 -16.82 0.59 -20.70
CA GLU A 133 -15.39 0.52 -21.02
C GLU A 133 -14.55 -0.55 -20.28
N THR A 134 -14.41 -1.69 -20.94
CA THR A 134 -13.58 -2.85 -20.62
C THR A 134 -12.07 -2.61 -20.87
N GLY A 135 -11.54 -1.49 -20.38
CA GLY A 135 -10.13 -1.14 -20.55
C GLY A 135 -9.24 -1.52 -19.36
N LYS A 136 -8.14 -2.25 -19.61
CA LYS A 136 -7.02 -2.53 -18.66
C LYS A 136 -6.46 -1.26 -17.95
N TYR A 137 -6.85 -0.07 -18.42
CA TYR A 137 -6.38 1.24 -17.94
C TYR A 137 -7.49 2.10 -17.30
N ASN A 138 -8.73 1.61 -17.16
CA ASN A 138 -9.84 2.41 -16.64
C ASN A 138 -9.59 2.96 -15.25
N PHE A 139 -8.86 2.24 -14.40
CA PHE A 139 -8.52 2.69 -13.04
C PHE A 139 -7.78 4.05 -12.99
N ARG A 140 -7.19 4.51 -14.11
CA ARG A 140 -6.59 5.85 -14.23
C ARG A 140 -7.63 6.98 -14.36
N PHE A 141 -8.75 6.70 -15.01
CA PHE A 141 -9.83 7.65 -15.27
C PHE A 141 -11.00 7.47 -14.32
N THR A 142 -11.12 6.31 -13.68
CA THR A 142 -12.04 6.08 -12.57
C THR A 142 -11.65 6.97 -11.40
N ARG A 143 -12.57 7.86 -11.03
CA ARG A 143 -12.46 8.71 -9.85
C ARG A 143 -12.15 7.84 -8.64
N LEU A 144 -11.17 8.25 -7.82
CA LEU A 144 -11.03 7.66 -6.49
C LEU A 144 -12.34 7.95 -5.75
N ARG A 145 -13.10 6.91 -5.44
CA ARG A 145 -14.20 7.05 -4.50
C ARG A 145 -13.58 7.34 -3.13
N PRO A 146 -14.07 8.34 -2.40
CA PRO A 146 -13.67 8.55 -1.02
C PRO A 146 -13.89 7.27 -0.23
N ILE A 147 -12.96 6.97 0.66
CA ILE A 147 -13.04 5.89 1.66
C ILE A 147 -13.38 6.52 3.03
N PHE A 148 -14.09 7.66 3.00
CA PHE A 148 -14.53 8.47 4.12
C PHE A 148 -16.00 8.86 3.93
#